data_AF-A0A2E0WMV7-F1
#
_entry.id   AF-A0A2E0WMV7-F1
#
_cell.length_a   1.000
_cell.length_b   1.000
_cell.length_c   1.000
_cell.angle_alpha   90.00
_cell.angle_beta   90.00
_cell.angle_gamma   90.00
#
_symmetry.space_group_name_H-M   'P 1'
#
loop_
_entity.id
_entity.type
_entity.pdbx_description
1 polymer ?
#
loop_
_entity_poly.entity_id
_entity_poly.type
_entity_poly.pdbx_seq_one_letter_code
_entity_poly.pdbx_strand_id
1 'polypeptide(L)'
;MEFLNWVRGPGLEYATVIFLVGILMRFLEMWLIGRKPDLSRPRASASRAGWRAVWRRSLPSEGLMKNSPLVMIAGYVFHIGFLLVLLFYVPHIHFFKDVLGFGWSGLPTPVINFLSILTIAALVALLIHRLIDPVRRFLSTSQDYIVWAVTTLPVVTGYMAMHMDVMPYTTMLALHILSVEILMVVFPFTKLMHAFTFAVSRYYNGAAMGRKGVQL
;
A
#
# COMPACT_ATOMS: atom_id res chain seq x y z
N MET A 1 -1.45 -21.94 21.63
CA MET A 1 -0.81 -22.70 20.52
C MET A 1 -1.79 -22.97 19.39
N GLU A 2 -3.01 -23.45 19.68
CA GLU A 2 -4.04 -23.69 18.66
C GLU A 2 -4.37 -22.45 17.80
N PHE A 3 -4.63 -21.29 18.43
CA PHE A 3 -4.91 -20.05 17.71
C PHE A 3 -3.78 -19.63 16.75
N LEU A 4 -2.53 -19.64 17.22
CA LEU A 4 -1.37 -19.31 16.40
C LEU A 4 -1.21 -20.28 15.22
N ASN A 5 -1.46 -21.58 15.43
CA ASN A 5 -1.43 -22.59 14.37
C ASN A 5 -2.50 -22.35 13.32
N TRP A 6 -3.69 -21.90 13.73
CA TRP A 6 -4.77 -21.59 12.81
C TRP A 6 -4.45 -20.38 11.92
N VAL A 7 -4.03 -19.26 12.52
CA VAL A 7 -3.70 -18.04 11.74
C VAL A 7 -2.53 -18.31 10.79
N ARG A 8 -1.42 -18.89 11.25
CA ARG A 8 -0.25 -19.15 10.38
C ARG A 8 -0.42 -20.30 9.38
N GLY A 9 -1.54 -21.02 9.43
CA GLY A 9 -1.86 -22.13 8.54
C GLY A 9 -3.15 -21.84 7.77
N PRO A 10 -4.28 -22.48 8.11
CA PRO A 10 -5.54 -22.31 7.38
C PRO A 10 -6.00 -20.85 7.19
N GLY A 11 -5.86 -20.00 8.21
CA GLY A 11 -6.25 -18.58 8.14
C GLY A 11 -5.50 -17.82 7.05
N LEU A 12 -4.17 -17.94 7.06
CA LEU A 12 -3.29 -17.35 6.07
C LEU A 12 -3.50 -17.93 4.66
N GLU A 13 -3.78 -19.22 4.53
CA GLU A 13 -4.13 -19.85 3.24
C GLU A 13 -5.39 -19.21 2.64
N TYR A 14 -6.47 -19.10 3.43
CA TYR A 14 -7.71 -18.46 2.98
C TYR A 14 -7.50 -17.00 2.61
N ALA A 15 -6.77 -16.24 3.44
CA ALA A 15 -6.46 -14.84 3.17
C ALA A 15 -5.66 -14.68 1.87
N THR A 16 -4.70 -15.57 1.61
CA THR A 16 -3.89 -15.59 0.39
C THR A 16 -4.74 -15.84 -0.85
N VAL A 17 -5.61 -16.85 -0.81
CA VAL A 17 -6.52 -17.16 -1.93
C VAL A 17 -7.45 -15.98 -2.21
N ILE A 18 -8.09 -15.41 -1.18
CA ILE A 18 -8.99 -14.25 -1.33
C ILE A 18 -8.25 -13.05 -1.91
N PHE A 19 -7.03 -12.78 -1.43
CA PHE A 19 -6.21 -11.67 -1.91
C PHE A 19 -5.87 -11.83 -3.40
N LEU A 20 -5.34 -12.99 -3.81
CA LEU A 20 -4.93 -13.25 -5.18
C LEU A 20 -6.12 -13.26 -6.15
N VAL A 21 -7.18 -14.00 -5.81
CA VAL A 21 -8.40 -14.04 -6.62
C VAL A 21 -9.04 -12.66 -6.70
N GLY A 22 -9.10 -11.93 -5.58
CA GLY A 22 -9.64 -10.57 -5.55
C GLY A 22 -8.87 -9.61 -6.45
N ILE A 23 -7.53 -9.65 -6.44
CA ILE A 23 -6.69 -8.83 -7.33
C ILE A 23 -6.99 -9.16 -8.80
N LEU A 24 -6.99 -10.46 -9.14
CA LEU A 24 -7.27 -10.92 -10.50
C LEU A 24 -8.65 -10.47 -10.99
N MET A 25 -9.66 -10.62 -10.14
CA MET A 25 -11.03 -10.17 -10.42
C MET A 25 -11.10 -8.66 -10.67
N ARG A 26 -10.39 -7.84 -9.88
CA ARG A 26 -10.37 -6.39 -10.11
C ARG A 26 -9.70 -6.01 -11.42
N PHE A 27 -8.63 -6.70 -11.79
CA PHE A 27 -8.01 -6.50 -13.11
C PHE A 27 -8.94 -6.95 -14.24
N LEU A 28 -9.63 -8.07 -14.07
CA LEU A 28 -10.62 -8.56 -15.03
C LEU A 28 -11.77 -7.56 -15.21
N GLU A 29 -12.35 -7.05 -14.12
CA GLU A 29 -13.40 -6.02 -14.15
C GLU A 29 -12.95 -4.77 -14.92
N MET A 30 -11.75 -4.25 -14.61
CA MET A 30 -11.19 -3.09 -15.32
C MET A 30 -10.99 -3.35 -16.82
N TRP A 31 -10.69 -4.59 -17.21
CA TRP A 31 -10.55 -4.97 -18.60
C TRP A 31 -11.91 -5.13 -19.30
N LEU A 32 -12.88 -5.77 -18.62
CA LEU A 32 -14.23 -6.04 -19.14
C LEU A 32 -15.09 -4.78 -19.33
N ILE A 33 -14.94 -3.76 -18.48
CA ILE A 33 -15.62 -2.46 -18.65
C ILE A 33 -15.29 -1.85 -20.02
N GLY A 34 -14.14 -2.20 -20.60
CA GLY A 34 -13.72 -1.72 -21.89
C GLY A 34 -13.52 -0.21 -21.91
N ARG A 35 -13.32 0.36 -23.10
CA ARG A 35 -13.04 1.79 -23.27
C ARG A 35 -13.75 2.32 -24.50
N LYS A 36 -14.26 3.55 -24.40
CA LYS A 36 -14.72 4.28 -25.58
C LYS A 36 -13.54 4.56 -26.51
N PRO A 37 -13.71 4.44 -27.83
CA PRO A 37 -12.63 4.74 -28.77
C PRO A 37 -12.20 6.20 -28.62
N ASP A 38 -10.88 6.44 -28.59
CA ASP A 38 -10.35 7.79 -28.60
C ASP A 38 -10.37 8.35 -30.02
N LEU A 39 -11.37 9.19 -30.29
CA LEU A 39 -11.60 9.83 -31.59
C LEU A 39 -10.64 11.00 -31.86
N SER A 40 -9.75 11.33 -30.93
CA SER A 40 -8.76 12.39 -31.15
C SER A 40 -7.74 11.96 -32.21
N ARG A 41 -7.42 12.91 -33.11
CA ARG A 41 -6.29 12.75 -34.04
C ARG A 41 -4.99 12.66 -33.22
N PRO A 42 -4.12 11.67 -33.49
CA PRO A 42 -2.86 11.54 -32.78
C PRO A 42 -1.95 12.73 -33.12
N ARG A 43 -1.59 13.52 -32.10
CA ARG A 43 -0.69 14.69 -32.23
C ARG A 43 0.72 14.41 -31.70
N ALA A 44 0.88 13.42 -30.83
CA ALA A 44 2.16 12.99 -30.28
C ALA A 44 2.12 11.50 -29.84
N SER A 45 3.29 10.96 -29.46
CA SER A 45 3.43 9.56 -29.04
C SER A 45 2.73 9.29 -27.71
N ALA A 46 1.64 8.54 -27.76
CA ALA A 46 0.90 8.08 -26.59
C ALA A 46 1.78 7.21 -25.67
N SER A 47 2.54 6.26 -26.21
CA SER A 47 3.37 5.36 -25.40
C SER A 47 4.47 6.10 -24.65
N ARG A 48 5.20 7.01 -25.32
CA ARG A 48 6.25 7.82 -24.69
C ARG A 48 5.69 8.70 -23.57
N ALA A 49 4.52 9.30 -23.81
CA ALA A 49 3.81 10.12 -22.84
C ALA A 49 3.32 9.30 -21.63
N GLY A 50 2.81 8.08 -21.87
CA GLY A 50 2.39 7.16 -20.82
C GLY A 50 3.54 6.79 -19.88
N TRP A 51 4.66 6.31 -20.41
CA TRP A 51 5.83 5.98 -19.59
C TRP A 51 6.42 7.20 -18.87
N ARG A 52 6.47 8.36 -19.54
CA ARG A 52 6.88 9.62 -18.90
C ARG A 52 5.97 9.97 -17.72
N ALA A 53 4.65 9.78 -17.85
CA ALA A 53 3.70 10.07 -16.78
C ALA A 53 3.88 9.15 -15.58
N VAL A 54 4.17 7.86 -15.79
CA VAL A 54 4.48 6.92 -14.70
C VAL A 54 5.61 7.46 -13.83
N TRP A 55 6.71 7.92 -14.45
CA TRP A 55 7.84 8.47 -13.70
C TRP A 55 7.54 9.85 -13.11
N ARG A 56 7.14 10.83 -13.93
CA ARG A 56 6.94 12.22 -13.48
C ARG A 56 5.87 12.36 -12.40
N ARG A 57 4.77 11.59 -12.50
CA ARG A 57 3.69 11.64 -11.51
C ARG A 57 3.97 10.80 -10.27
N SER A 58 5.08 10.07 -10.25
CA SER A 58 5.64 9.48 -9.02
C SER A 58 6.47 10.46 -8.21
N LEU A 59 6.75 11.65 -8.74
CA LEU A 59 7.41 12.73 -8.02
C LEU A 59 6.36 13.80 -7.64
N PRO A 60 6.55 14.50 -6.51
CA PRO A 60 5.69 15.63 -6.16
C PRO A 60 5.65 16.66 -7.30
N SER A 61 4.45 17.05 -7.73
CA SER A 61 4.32 18.14 -8.70
C SER A 61 4.67 19.48 -8.06
N GLU A 62 5.14 20.41 -8.88
CA GLU A 62 5.36 21.79 -8.46
C GLU A 62 4.07 22.38 -7.84
N GLY A 63 4.22 23.08 -6.72
CA GLY A 63 3.09 23.65 -5.96
C GLY A 63 2.41 22.69 -4.98
N LEU A 64 2.38 21.37 -5.24
CA LEU A 64 1.75 20.41 -4.31
C LEU A 64 2.51 20.30 -2.99
N MET A 65 3.85 20.34 -3.05
CA MET A 65 4.70 20.43 -1.86
C MET A 65 4.47 21.73 -1.07
N LYS A 66 4.08 22.82 -1.73
CA LYS A 66 3.78 24.10 -1.06
C LYS A 66 2.40 24.07 -0.40
N ASN A 67 1.42 23.47 -1.07
CA ASN A 67 0.02 23.51 -0.64
C ASN A 67 -0.36 22.38 0.34
N SER A 68 0.39 21.28 0.38
CA SER A 68 0.10 20.15 1.28
C SER A 68 1.38 19.39 1.68
N PRO A 69 2.36 20.08 2.29
CA PRO A 69 3.66 19.49 2.65
C PRO A 69 3.52 18.28 3.56
N LEU A 70 2.65 18.36 4.57
CA LEU A 70 2.46 17.26 5.54
C LEU A 70 1.96 15.99 4.86
N VAL A 71 0.95 16.08 3.98
CA VAL A 71 0.42 14.92 3.26
C VAL A 71 1.48 14.29 2.37
N MET A 72 2.27 15.12 1.69
CA MET A 72 3.31 14.63 0.81
C MET A 72 4.44 13.94 1.59
N ILE A 73 5.01 14.63 2.58
CA ILE A 73 6.14 14.13 3.35
C ILE A 73 5.73 12.88 4.14
N ALA A 74 4.67 12.97 4.95
CA ALA A 74 4.20 11.83 5.74
C ALA A 74 3.74 10.68 4.82
N GLY A 75 3.16 10.99 3.66
CA GLY A 75 2.81 9.99 2.64
C GLY A 75 4.03 9.20 2.15
N TYR A 76 5.11 9.86 1.73
CA TYR A 76 6.33 9.16 1.32
C TYR A 76 7.00 8.42 2.47
N VAL A 77 7.08 9.04 3.64
CA VAL A 77 7.65 8.42 4.84
C VAL A 77 6.91 7.12 5.17
N PHE A 78 5.57 7.13 5.15
CA PHE A 78 4.76 5.93 5.34
C PHE A 78 5.06 4.87 4.28
N HIS A 79 4.99 5.20 2.97
CA HIS A 79 5.14 4.18 1.93
C HIS A 79 6.55 3.58 1.91
N ILE A 80 7.59 4.42 2.00
CA ILE A 80 8.98 3.96 1.99
C ILE A 80 9.26 3.16 3.27
N GLY A 81 8.87 3.67 4.44
CA GLY A 81 9.06 2.99 5.71
C GLY A 81 8.34 1.63 5.75
N PHE A 82 7.07 1.60 5.35
CA PHE A 82 6.27 0.37 5.25
C PHE A 82 6.94 -0.67 4.34
N LEU A 83 7.35 -0.29 3.14
CA LEU A 83 7.98 -1.20 2.19
C LEU A 83 9.33 -1.73 2.70
N LEU A 84 10.13 -0.87 3.33
CA LEU A 84 11.41 -1.29 3.90
C LEU A 84 11.22 -2.24 5.08
N VAL A 85 10.26 -1.99 5.96
CA VAL A 85 9.94 -2.90 7.08
C VAL A 85 9.39 -4.24 6.58
N LEU A 86 8.48 -4.22 5.60
CA LEU A 86 7.91 -5.43 5.01
C LEU A 86 8.96 -6.26 4.30
N LEU A 87 9.82 -5.66 3.48
CA LEU A 87 10.73 -6.40 2.61
C LEU A 87 12.07 -6.70 3.27
N PHE A 88 12.61 -5.81 4.12
CA PHE A 88 13.98 -5.95 4.63
C PHE A 88 14.09 -6.38 6.09
N TYR A 89 12.96 -6.69 6.75
CA TYR A 89 13.01 -7.27 8.07
C TYR A 89 13.18 -8.78 8.00
N VAL A 90 14.09 -9.32 8.81
CA VAL A 90 14.53 -10.74 8.75
C VAL A 90 13.37 -11.74 8.88
N PRO A 91 12.42 -11.59 9.82
CA PRO A 91 11.25 -12.49 9.88
C PRO A 91 10.40 -12.49 8.60
N HIS A 92 10.21 -11.33 7.95
CA HIS A 92 9.48 -11.27 6.69
C HIS A 92 10.27 -11.93 5.55
N ILE A 93 11.59 -11.75 5.52
CA ILE A 93 12.45 -12.42 4.54
C ILE A 93 12.36 -13.94 4.68
N HIS A 94 12.34 -14.47 5.92
CA HIS A 94 12.13 -15.90 6.15
C HIS A 94 10.78 -16.36 5.62
N PHE A 95 9.71 -15.62 5.92
CA PHE A 95 8.39 -15.89 5.35
C PHE A 95 8.42 -15.92 3.80
N PHE A 96 9.00 -14.91 3.16
CA PHE A 96 9.10 -14.87 1.70
C PHE A 96 9.98 -16.00 1.15
N LYS A 97 11.03 -16.39 1.86
CA LYS A 97 11.89 -17.53 1.46
C LYS A 97 11.13 -18.84 1.50
N ASP A 98 10.29 -19.05 2.51
CA ASP A 98 9.50 -20.27 2.64
C ASP A 98 8.41 -20.35 1.56
N VAL A 99 7.87 -19.21 1.11
CA VAL A 99 6.83 -19.14 0.08
C VAL A 99 7.40 -19.12 -1.35
N LEU A 100 8.45 -18.35 -1.60
CA LEU A 100 9.01 -18.10 -2.95
C LEU A 100 10.25 -18.94 -3.27
N GLY A 101 10.85 -19.60 -2.27
CA GLY A 101 12.07 -20.40 -2.42
C GLY A 101 13.38 -19.61 -2.44
N PHE A 102 13.34 -18.26 -2.36
CA PHE A 102 14.53 -17.41 -2.31
C PHE A 102 14.34 -16.23 -1.35
N GLY A 103 15.46 -15.68 -0.86
CA GLY A 103 15.47 -14.53 0.05
C GLY A 103 16.68 -13.63 -0.21
N TRP A 104 16.74 -12.51 0.51
CA TRP A 104 17.78 -11.49 0.36
C TRP A 104 18.30 -11.03 1.74
N SER A 105 19.31 -10.16 1.74
CA SER A 105 19.87 -9.62 2.99
C SER A 105 18.92 -8.62 3.64
N GLY A 106 18.71 -8.76 4.94
CA GLY A 106 17.93 -7.81 5.74
C GLY A 106 18.71 -6.56 6.11
N LEU A 107 17.99 -5.54 6.58
CA LEU A 107 18.57 -4.33 7.18
C LEU A 107 18.85 -4.55 8.68
N PRO A 108 19.76 -3.76 9.28
CA PRO A 108 20.00 -3.81 10.73
C PRO A 108 18.73 -3.54 11.54
N THR A 109 18.49 -4.31 12.60
CA THR A 109 17.30 -4.19 13.46
C THR A 109 17.05 -2.76 13.96
N PRO A 110 18.06 -1.97 14.40
CA PRO A 110 17.82 -0.58 14.81
C PRO A 110 17.23 0.29 13.69
N VAL A 111 17.62 0.06 12.43
CA VAL A 111 17.08 0.78 11.26
C VAL A 111 15.62 0.40 11.05
N ILE A 112 15.29 -0.90 11.11
CA ILE A 112 13.90 -1.37 10.98
C ILE A 112 13.02 -0.81 12.10
N ASN A 113 13.52 -0.79 13.34
CA ASN A 113 12.79 -0.23 14.49
C ASN A 113 12.50 1.26 14.29
N PHE A 114 13.51 2.03 13.89
CA PHE A 114 13.34 3.45 13.57
C PHE A 114 12.31 3.67 12.45
N LEU A 115 12.42 2.92 11.36
CA LEU A 115 11.48 3.00 10.24
C LEU A 115 10.06 2.62 10.65
N SER A 116 9.89 1.62 11.53
CA SER A 116 8.58 1.18 12.03
C SER A 116 7.90 2.29 12.84
N ILE A 117 8.62 2.88 13.80
CA ILE A 117 8.11 4.02 14.60
C ILE A 117 7.78 5.20 13.69
N LEU A 118 8.67 5.52 12.75
CA LEU A 118 8.48 6.64 11.83
C LEU A 118 7.25 6.42 10.92
N THR A 119 7.02 5.18 10.47
CA THR A 119 5.85 4.78 9.69
C THR A 119 4.56 4.92 10.50
N ILE A 120 4.55 4.46 11.76
CA ILE A 120 3.41 4.60 12.67
C ILE A 120 3.11 6.08 12.92
N ALA A 121 4.14 6.88 13.22
CA ALA A 121 3.98 8.32 13.44
C ALA A 121 3.41 9.04 12.21
N ALA A 122 3.88 8.68 11.00
CA ALA A 122 3.33 9.23 9.76
C ALA A 122 1.86 8.85 9.54
N LEU A 123 1.47 7.59 9.80
CA LEU A 123 0.08 7.14 9.72
C LEU A 123 -0.84 7.86 10.70
N VAL A 124 -0.38 8.08 11.94
CA VAL A 124 -1.11 8.85 12.96
C VAL A 124 -1.23 10.32 12.55
N ALA A 125 -0.15 10.94 12.10
CA ALA A 125 -0.17 12.33 11.64
C ALA A 125 -1.13 12.54 10.45
N LEU A 126 -1.15 11.61 9.49
CA LEU A 126 -2.07 11.65 8.36
C LEU A 126 -3.54 11.49 8.79
N LEU A 127 -3.82 10.63 9.77
CA LEU A 127 -5.19 10.50 10.32
C LEU A 127 -5.61 11.76 11.06
N ILE A 128 -4.78 12.29 11.96
CA ILE A 128 -5.07 13.52 12.71
C ILE A 128 -5.36 14.67 11.73
N HIS A 129 -4.50 14.84 10.73
CA HIS A 129 -4.68 15.87 9.71
C HIS A 129 -5.98 15.70 8.91
N ARG A 130 -6.38 14.46 8.61
CA ARG A 130 -7.66 14.16 7.95
C ARG A 130 -8.86 14.51 8.82
N LEU A 131 -8.78 14.31 10.13
CA LEU A 131 -9.87 14.57 11.07
C LEU A 131 -10.04 16.07 11.38
N ILE A 132 -8.93 16.81 11.44
CA ILE A 132 -8.92 18.24 11.77
C ILE A 132 -9.26 19.10 10.54
N ASP A 133 -8.74 18.75 9.35
CA ASP A 133 -9.00 19.53 8.14
C ASP A 133 -10.45 19.33 7.66
N PRO A 134 -11.28 20.39 7.60
CA PRO A 134 -12.70 20.27 7.31
C PRO A 134 -12.96 19.76 5.89
N VAL A 135 -12.11 20.11 4.92
CA VAL A 135 -12.25 19.68 3.53
C VAL A 135 -11.93 18.20 3.40
N ARG A 136 -10.83 17.73 4.01
CA ARG A 136 -10.46 16.31 3.99
C ARG A 136 -11.46 15.46 4.75
N ARG A 137 -11.95 15.94 5.90
CA ARG A 137 -12.99 15.24 6.66
C ARG A 137 -14.28 15.13 5.85
N PHE A 138 -14.70 16.21 5.19
CA PHE A 138 -15.89 16.23 4.34
C PHE A 138 -15.76 15.26 3.14
N LEU A 139 -14.59 15.17 2.52
CA LEU A 139 -14.32 14.25 1.41
C LEU A 139 -14.04 12.80 1.85
N SER A 140 -13.95 12.52 3.15
CA SER A 140 -13.62 11.19 3.66
C SER A 140 -14.84 10.28 3.70
N THR A 141 -14.65 9.05 3.23
CA THR A 141 -15.61 7.96 3.27
C THR A 141 -15.28 7.00 4.40
N SER A 142 -16.23 6.16 4.83
CA SER A 142 -15.97 5.10 5.82
C SER A 142 -14.80 4.19 5.43
N GLN A 143 -14.66 3.93 4.14
CA GLN A 143 -13.58 3.13 3.57
C GLN A 143 -12.19 3.73 3.82
N ASP A 144 -12.04 5.06 3.90
CA ASP A 144 -10.74 5.69 4.17
C ASP A 144 -10.22 5.33 5.57
N TYR A 145 -11.12 5.27 6.55
CA TYR A 145 -10.78 4.91 7.93
C TYR A 145 -10.54 3.41 8.08
N ILE A 146 -11.30 2.58 7.37
CA ILE A 146 -11.07 1.12 7.32
C ILE A 146 -9.69 0.83 6.73
N VAL A 147 -9.37 1.42 5.56
CA VAL A 147 -8.08 1.24 4.89
C VAL A 147 -6.94 1.72 5.79
N TRP A 148 -7.08 2.87 6.43
CA TRP A 148 -6.09 3.34 7.41
C TRP A 148 -5.90 2.34 8.55
N ALA A 149 -6.97 1.82 9.14
CA ALA A 149 -6.90 0.88 10.26
C ALA A 149 -6.21 -0.43 9.85
N VAL A 150 -6.66 -1.09 8.78
CA VAL A 150 -6.09 -2.38 8.34
C VAL A 150 -4.65 -2.26 7.84
N THR A 151 -4.22 -1.07 7.39
CA THR A 151 -2.82 -0.82 7.03
C THR A 151 -1.96 -0.54 8.25
N THR A 152 -2.50 0.14 9.25
CA THR A 152 -1.77 0.53 10.46
C THR A 152 -1.59 -0.64 11.42
N LEU A 153 -2.60 -1.50 11.54
CA LEU A 153 -2.62 -2.60 12.49
C LEU A 153 -1.40 -3.54 12.35
N PRO A 154 -1.03 -4.06 11.16
CA PRO A 154 0.16 -4.91 11.01
C PRO A 154 1.45 -4.24 11.45
N VAL A 155 1.61 -2.94 11.18
CA VAL A 155 2.83 -2.21 11.57
C VAL A 155 2.90 -2.06 13.08
N VAL A 156 1.78 -1.72 13.72
CA VAL A 156 1.69 -1.58 15.18
C VAL A 156 1.89 -2.92 15.88
N THR A 157 1.13 -3.95 15.49
CA THR A 157 1.22 -5.29 16.11
C THR A 157 2.58 -5.93 15.87
N GLY A 158 3.19 -5.73 14.70
CA GLY A 158 4.54 -6.22 14.40
C GLY A 158 5.60 -5.54 15.26
N TYR A 159 5.50 -4.22 15.45
CA TYR A 159 6.38 -3.50 16.37
C TYR A 159 6.21 -3.95 17.83
N MET A 160 4.95 -4.12 18.27
CA MET A 160 4.62 -4.59 19.62
C MET A 160 5.17 -5.99 19.90
N ALA A 161 5.09 -6.92 18.92
CA ALA A 161 5.59 -8.28 19.04
C ALA A 161 7.09 -8.36 19.40
N MET A 162 7.85 -7.31 19.09
CA MET A 162 9.29 -7.27 19.28
C MET A 162 9.75 -6.46 20.50
N HIS A 163 8.93 -5.54 21.01
CA HIS A 163 9.38 -4.52 21.97
C HIS A 163 8.50 -4.38 23.19
N MET A 164 7.26 -4.87 23.15
CA MET A 164 6.31 -4.62 24.21
C MET A 164 5.84 -5.92 24.85
N ASP A 165 6.09 -6.06 26.14
CA ASP A 165 5.60 -7.17 26.97
C ASP A 165 4.13 -6.98 27.36
N VAL A 166 3.28 -6.47 26.43
CA VAL A 166 1.84 -6.30 26.69
C VAL A 166 1.13 -7.65 26.77
N MET A 167 1.61 -8.62 25.99
CA MET A 167 1.05 -9.97 25.91
C MET A 167 2.17 -10.99 25.63
N PRO A 168 1.93 -12.29 25.87
CA PRO A 168 2.87 -13.33 25.47
C PRO A 168 3.22 -13.23 23.98
N TYR A 169 4.50 -13.40 23.65
CA TYR A 169 5.02 -13.30 22.28
C TYR A 169 4.19 -14.09 21.26
N THR A 170 3.79 -15.33 21.60
CA THR A 170 3.00 -16.19 20.73
C THR A 170 1.61 -15.62 20.42
N THR A 171 0.99 -14.95 21.38
CA THR A 171 -0.30 -14.25 21.20
C THR A 171 -0.11 -13.00 20.36
N MET A 172 0.92 -12.19 20.63
CA MET A 172 1.19 -10.98 19.86
C MET A 172 1.55 -11.29 18.40
N LEU A 173 2.35 -12.33 18.17
CA LEU A 173 2.64 -12.84 16.83
C LEU A 173 1.37 -13.30 16.12
N ALA A 174 0.48 -14.03 16.81
CA ALA A 174 -0.79 -14.46 16.22
C ALA A 174 -1.67 -13.26 15.84
N LEU A 175 -1.72 -12.21 16.66
CA LEU A 175 -2.45 -10.97 16.35
C LEU A 175 -1.82 -10.21 15.19
N HIS A 176 -0.50 -10.20 15.07
CA HIS A 176 0.18 -9.64 13.92
C HIS A 176 -0.21 -10.36 12.63
N ILE A 177 -0.10 -11.69 12.61
CA ILE A 177 -0.49 -12.50 11.44
C ILE A 177 -1.97 -12.29 11.10
N LEU A 178 -2.87 -12.33 12.09
CA LEU A 178 -4.30 -12.05 11.88
C LEU A 178 -4.53 -10.66 11.28
N SER A 179 -3.80 -9.64 11.74
CA SER A 179 -3.93 -8.29 11.18
C SER A 179 -3.48 -8.22 9.71
N VAL A 180 -2.49 -9.03 9.33
CA VAL A 180 -2.03 -9.18 7.94
C VAL A 180 -3.09 -9.91 7.10
N GLU A 181 -3.67 -10.99 7.62
CA GLU A 181 -4.78 -11.70 6.96
C GLU A 181 -5.96 -10.78 6.67
N ILE A 182 -6.37 -9.96 7.64
CA ILE A 182 -7.44 -8.97 7.48
C ILE A 182 -7.05 -7.94 6.40
N LEU A 183 -5.81 -7.43 6.44
CA LEU A 183 -5.31 -6.53 5.40
C LEU A 183 -5.43 -7.18 4.03
N MET A 184 -4.97 -8.43 3.87
CA MET A 184 -5.02 -9.18 2.62
C MET A 184 -6.45 -9.40 2.11
N VAL A 185 -7.38 -9.79 2.98
CA VAL A 185 -8.79 -9.98 2.62
C VAL A 185 -9.45 -8.67 2.17
N VAL A 186 -9.14 -7.56 2.84
CA VAL A 186 -9.74 -6.24 2.55
C VAL A 186 -9.07 -5.56 1.34
N PHE A 187 -7.81 -5.87 1.06
CA PHE A 187 -7.00 -5.21 0.04
C PHE A 187 -7.66 -5.11 -1.34
N PRO A 188 -8.13 -6.21 -1.97
CA PRO A 188 -8.64 -6.15 -3.34
C PRO A 188 -9.98 -5.43 -3.46
N PHE A 189 -10.67 -5.18 -2.36
CA PHE A 189 -12.01 -4.60 -2.35
C PHE A 189 -12.00 -3.13 -1.90
N THR A 190 -10.82 -2.53 -1.75
CA THR A 190 -10.68 -1.18 -1.24
C THR A 190 -9.72 -0.30 -2.04
N LYS A 191 -9.57 0.95 -1.59
CA LYS A 191 -8.62 1.92 -2.14
C LYS A 191 -7.17 1.43 -2.08
N LEU A 192 -6.87 0.35 -1.35
CA LEU A 192 -5.55 -0.31 -1.32
C LEU A 192 -5.11 -0.85 -2.68
N MET A 193 -6.05 -1.17 -3.58
CA MET A 193 -5.72 -1.58 -4.96
C MET A 193 -4.86 -0.58 -5.72
N HIS A 194 -4.74 0.68 -5.26
CA HIS A 194 -3.79 1.64 -5.82
C HIS A 194 -2.34 1.11 -5.83
N ALA A 195 -1.96 0.23 -4.90
CA ALA A 195 -0.63 -0.39 -4.89
C ALA A 195 -0.31 -1.15 -6.19
N PHE A 196 -1.33 -1.74 -6.83
CA PHE A 196 -1.19 -2.42 -8.12
C PHE A 196 -1.59 -1.53 -9.31
N THR A 197 -2.56 -0.63 -9.11
CA THR A 197 -3.14 0.15 -10.22
C THR A 197 -2.44 1.50 -10.47
N PHE A 198 -1.56 1.98 -9.58
CA PHE A 198 -0.92 3.30 -9.77
C PHE A 198 -0.15 3.41 -11.09
N ALA A 199 0.62 2.38 -11.47
CA ALA A 199 1.42 2.41 -12.70
C ALA A 199 0.51 2.35 -13.93
N VAL A 200 -0.48 1.45 -13.91
CA VAL A 200 -1.45 1.28 -15.01
C VAL A 200 -2.27 2.55 -15.23
N SER A 201 -2.79 3.14 -14.16
CA SER A 201 -3.59 4.36 -14.22
C SER A 201 -2.77 5.57 -14.68
N ARG A 202 -1.53 5.73 -14.21
CA ARG A 202 -0.63 6.80 -14.66
C ARG A 202 -0.25 6.65 -16.13
N TYR A 203 0.10 5.43 -16.56
CA TYR A 203 0.41 5.15 -17.96
C TYR A 203 -0.78 5.48 -18.86
N TYR A 204 -1.97 4.99 -18.49
CA TYR A 204 -3.19 5.22 -19.25
C TYR A 204 -3.52 6.70 -19.42
N ASN A 205 -3.55 7.46 -18.32
CA ASN A 205 -3.82 8.89 -18.37
C ASN A 205 -2.75 9.65 -19.15
N GLY A 206 -1.47 9.30 -18.97
CA GLY A 206 -0.37 9.88 -19.74
C GLY A 206 -0.48 9.61 -21.23
N ALA A 207 -0.82 8.37 -21.62
CA ALA A 207 -0.98 7.99 -23.01
C ALA A 207 -2.14 8.72 -23.68
N ALA A 208 -3.28 8.83 -22.99
CA ALA A 208 -4.44 9.56 -23.49
C ALA A 208 -4.16 11.06 -23.67
N MET A 209 -3.47 11.70 -22.71
CA MET A 209 -3.11 13.12 -22.79
C MET A 209 -2.02 13.38 -23.84
N GLY A 210 -1.03 12.50 -23.92
CA GLY A 210 0.03 12.56 -24.92
C GLY A 210 -0.50 12.44 -26.33
N ARG A 211 -1.45 11.52 -26.59
CA ARG A 211 -2.11 11.41 -27.90
C ARG A 211 -2.74 12.72 -28.34
N LYS A 212 -3.34 13.47 -27.40
CA LYS A 212 -3.98 14.78 -27.63
C LYS A 212 -3.01 15.96 -27.73
N GLY A 213 -1.70 15.72 -27.55
CA GLY A 213 -0.66 16.74 -27.63
C GLY A 213 -0.49 17.58 -26.37
N VAL A 214 -1.02 17.14 -25.21
CA VAL A 214 -0.82 17.81 -23.92
C VAL A 214 0.62 17.62 -23.47
N GLN A 215 1.27 18.70 -23.04
CA GLN A 215 2.61 18.63 -22.45
C GLN A 215 2.53 18.06 -21.01
N LEU A 216 3.22 16.94 -20.79
CA LEU A 216 3.34 16.23 -19.50
C LEU A 216 4.75 16.38 -18.92
#